data_AF-A0A960E526-F1
#
_entry.id   AF-A0A960E526-F1
#
_cell.length_a   1.000
_cell.length_b   1.000
_cell.length_c   1.000
_cell.angle_alpha   90.00
_cell.angle_beta   90.00
_cell.angle_gamma   90.00
#
_symmetry.space_group_name_H-M   'P 1'
#
loop_
_entity.id
_entity.type
_entity.pdbx_description
1 polymer ?
#
loop_
_entity_poly.entity_id
_entity_poly.type
_entity_poly.pdbx_seq_one_letter_code
_entity_poly.pdbx_strand_id
1 'polypeptide(L)'
;MASKSEKIEHLRNLPLLAGCSKRELEQVAKAGDEIDVPAGTLLVDQGQTGREAFVIMSGEVSIKRNGRKVASASVGDIVGEMSLLDHGPRTASAFCDTDCSLFVLDQRHFRGVLEEHPSITLKMLAVLAGRVRELDRQSYG
;
A
#
# COMPACT_ATOMS: atom_id res chain seq x y z
N MET A 1 -14.82 -9.32 12.53
CA MET A 1 -13.95 -8.16 12.79
C MET A 1 -12.83 -8.64 13.70
N ALA A 2 -11.58 -8.53 13.25
CA ALA A 2 -10.43 -8.82 14.10
C ALA A 2 -10.44 -7.92 15.34
N SER A 3 -10.02 -8.44 16.49
CA SER A 3 -9.86 -7.61 17.69
C SER A 3 -8.79 -6.54 17.43
N LYS A 4 -8.88 -5.40 18.12
CA LYS A 4 -7.88 -4.31 18.02
C LYS A 4 -6.44 -4.82 18.20
N SER A 5 -6.24 -5.85 19.02
CA SER A 5 -4.93 -6.44 19.26
C SER A 5 -4.41 -7.24 18.06
N GLU A 6 -5.28 -7.99 17.37
CA GLU A 6 -4.94 -8.79 16.19
C GLU A 6 -4.53 -7.88 15.02
N LYS A 7 -5.29 -6.80 14.80
CA LYS A 7 -4.97 -5.78 13.79
C LYS A 7 -3.60 -5.16 13.98
N ILE A 8 -3.23 -4.82 15.22
CA ILE A 8 -1.92 -4.25 15.53
C ILE A 8 -0.80 -5.27 15.28
N GLU A 9 -1.01 -6.54 15.62
CA GLU A 9 -0.01 -7.59 15.37
C GLU A 9 0.15 -7.88 13.87
N HIS A 10 -0.94 -7.86 13.10
CA HIS A 10 -0.83 -7.95 11.64
C HIS A 10 -0.05 -6.79 11.05
N LEU A 11 -0.38 -5.55 11.43
CA LEU A 11 0.33 -4.35 10.96
C LEU A 11 1.82 -4.39 11.33
N ARG A 12 2.17 -4.90 12.50
CA ARG A 12 3.56 -5.04 12.95
C ARG A 12 4.40 -5.92 12.02
N ASN A 13 3.78 -6.96 11.45
CA ASN A 13 4.45 -7.93 10.60
C ASN A 13 4.64 -7.44 9.16
N LEU A 14 4.04 -6.31 8.78
CA LEU A 14 4.20 -5.74 7.45
C LEU A 14 5.58 -5.07 7.34
N PRO A 15 6.44 -5.46 6.37
CA PRO A 15 7.75 -4.85 6.13
C PRO A 15 7.75 -3.31 6.14
N LEU A 16 6.75 -2.67 5.54
CA LEU A 16 6.60 -1.21 5.52
C LEU A 16 6.48 -0.59 6.92
N LEU A 17 5.83 -1.31 7.85
CA LEU A 17 5.57 -0.89 9.22
C LEU A 17 6.50 -1.58 10.24
N ALA A 18 7.41 -2.43 9.77
CA ALA A 18 8.33 -3.16 10.63
C ALA A 18 9.17 -2.19 11.47
N GLY A 19 9.23 -2.40 12.78
CA GLY A 19 9.94 -1.52 13.71
C GLY A 19 9.21 -0.23 14.07
N CYS A 20 7.92 -0.08 13.71
CA CYS A 20 7.06 0.90 14.37
C CYS A 20 6.81 0.48 15.82
N SER A 21 6.82 1.45 16.73
CA SER A 21 6.39 1.26 18.11
C SER A 21 4.91 0.86 18.17
N LYS A 22 4.51 0.25 19.29
CA LYS A 22 3.10 -0.08 19.53
C LYS A 22 2.18 1.14 19.41
N ARG A 23 2.64 2.31 19.86
CA ARG A 23 1.87 3.56 19.78
C ARG A 23 1.68 4.02 18.32
N GLU A 24 2.72 3.95 17.49
CA GLU A 24 2.61 4.25 16.05
C GLU A 24 1.66 3.27 15.37
N LEU A 25 1.78 1.97 15.63
CA LEU A 25 0.88 0.95 15.07
C LEU A 25 -0.57 1.14 15.53
N GLU A 26 -0.81 1.57 16.77
CA GLU A 26 -2.14 1.91 17.25
C GLU A 26 -2.75 3.11 16.52
N GLN A 27 -1.95 4.09 16.11
CA GLN A 27 -2.44 5.22 15.31
C GLN A 27 -2.71 4.79 13.88
N VAL A 28 -1.79 4.04 13.24
CA VAL A 28 -2.01 3.46 11.92
C VAL A 28 -3.28 2.61 11.93
N ALA A 29 -3.46 1.73 12.92
CA ALA A 29 -4.63 0.88 13.05
C ALA A 29 -5.96 1.64 13.19
N LYS A 30 -5.93 2.86 13.75
CA LYS A 30 -7.11 3.75 13.83
C LYS A 30 -7.37 4.52 12.55
N ALA A 31 -6.33 4.72 11.74
CA ALA A 31 -6.36 5.55 10.55
C ALA A 31 -6.96 4.82 9.33
N GLY A 32 -7.13 3.50 9.40
CA GLY A 32 -7.62 2.70 8.28
C GLY A 32 -8.38 1.47 8.72
N ASP A 33 -8.85 0.68 7.75
CA ASP A 33 -9.69 -0.50 7.97
C ASP A 33 -9.11 -1.74 7.29
N GLU A 34 -9.40 -2.91 7.85
CA GLU A 34 -9.11 -4.19 7.19
C GLU A 34 -10.32 -4.59 6.34
N ILE A 35 -10.09 -4.92 5.08
CA ILE A 35 -11.11 -5.43 4.16
C ILE A 35 -10.63 -6.73 3.53
N ASP A 36 -11.56 -7.65 3.30
CA ASP A 36 -11.34 -8.83 2.49
C ASP A 36 -12.05 -8.66 1.15
N VAL A 37 -11.34 -8.96 0.06
CA VAL A 37 -11.85 -8.84 -1.30
C VAL A 37 -11.53 -10.10 -2.10
N PRO A 38 -12.44 -10.54 -3.00
CA PRO A 38 -12.21 -11.74 -3.79
C PRO A 38 -11.20 -11.50 -4.91
N ALA A 39 -10.65 -12.59 -5.44
CA ALA A 39 -9.87 -12.58 -6.67
C ALA A 39 -10.60 -11.86 -7.82
N GLY A 40 -9.84 -11.13 -8.64
CA GLY A 40 -10.33 -10.30 -9.74
C GLY A 40 -10.75 -8.88 -9.34
N THR A 41 -10.78 -8.54 -8.06
CA THR A 41 -11.13 -7.19 -7.59
C THR A 41 -10.13 -6.15 -8.12
N LEU A 42 -10.65 -5.07 -8.70
CA LEU A 42 -9.89 -3.88 -9.09
C LEU A 42 -9.72 -2.97 -7.87
N LEU A 43 -8.48 -2.81 -7.40
CA LEU A 43 -8.16 -1.94 -6.25
C LEU A 43 -7.88 -0.51 -6.69
N VAL A 44 -7.18 -0.36 -7.81
CA VAL A 44 -6.71 0.92 -8.35
C VAL A 44 -6.96 0.91 -9.84
N ASP A 45 -7.54 1.98 -10.37
CA ASP A 45 -7.79 2.16 -11.80
C ASP A 45 -6.89 3.23 -12.40
N GLN A 46 -6.13 2.88 -13.44
CA GLN A 46 -5.17 3.76 -14.11
C GLN A 46 -5.85 5.02 -14.64
N GLY A 47 -5.22 6.18 -14.44
CA GLY A 47 -5.70 7.47 -14.91
C GLY A 47 -6.74 8.14 -14.01
N GLN A 48 -7.33 7.40 -13.07
CA GLN A 48 -8.27 7.97 -12.09
C GLN A 48 -7.55 8.80 -11.03
N THR A 49 -8.28 9.64 -10.31
CA THR A 49 -7.78 10.28 -9.08
C THR A 49 -7.77 9.26 -7.95
N GLY A 50 -6.65 9.13 -7.24
CA GLY A 50 -6.55 8.28 -6.07
C GLY A 50 -7.12 8.93 -4.80
N ARG A 51 -7.83 8.13 -4.00
CA ARG A 51 -8.42 8.57 -2.72
C ARG A 51 -8.03 7.69 -1.54
N GLU A 52 -7.45 6.54 -1.83
CA GLU A 52 -7.00 5.56 -0.85
C GLU A 52 -5.72 4.84 -1.30
N ALA A 53 -5.03 4.22 -0.36
CA ALA A 53 -3.94 3.29 -0.60
C ALA A 53 -4.21 1.99 0.17
N PHE A 54 -3.67 0.91 -0.34
CA PHE A 54 -3.91 -0.44 0.17
C PHE A 54 -2.57 -1.07 0.53
N VAL A 55 -2.44 -1.55 1.77
CA VAL A 55 -1.33 -2.42 2.17
C VAL A 55 -1.81 -3.87 2.12
N ILE A 56 -1.06 -4.72 1.43
CA ILE A 56 -1.44 -6.12 1.24
C ILE A 56 -1.07 -6.89 2.50
N MET A 57 -2.08 -7.48 3.15
CA MET A 57 -1.90 -8.30 4.36
C MET A 57 -1.85 -9.80 4.00
N SER A 58 -2.60 -10.21 2.98
CA SER A 58 -2.55 -11.54 2.39
C SER A 58 -2.97 -11.50 0.92
N GLY A 59 -2.55 -12.51 0.15
CA GLY A 59 -2.85 -12.65 -1.27
C GLY A 59 -1.83 -11.99 -2.20
N GLU A 60 -2.12 -12.02 -3.50
CA GLU A 60 -1.26 -11.52 -4.57
C GLU A 60 -2.01 -10.50 -5.43
N VAL A 61 -1.29 -9.45 -5.87
CA VAL A 61 -1.85 -8.36 -6.68
C VAL A 61 -0.99 -8.15 -7.92
N SER A 62 -1.60 -8.08 -9.11
CA SER A 62 -0.90 -7.66 -10.32
C SER A 62 -1.06 -6.17 -10.58
N ILE A 63 0.05 -5.52 -10.95
CA ILE A 63 0.06 -4.12 -11.38
C ILE A 63 0.14 -4.09 -12.90
N LYS A 64 -0.84 -3.46 -13.54
CA LYS A 64 -0.96 -3.37 -14.99
C LYS A 64 -0.96 -1.93 -15.46
N ARG A 65 -0.12 -1.60 -16.44
CA ARG A 65 -0.10 -0.29 -17.09
C ARG A 65 -0.43 -0.47 -18.56
N ASN A 66 -1.43 0.25 -19.05
CA ASN A 66 -1.95 0.14 -20.42
C ASN A 66 -2.28 -1.32 -20.79
N GLY A 67 -2.91 -2.05 -19.85
CA GLY A 67 -3.29 -3.46 -20.02
C GLY A 67 -2.15 -4.48 -19.91
N ARG A 68 -0.89 -4.07 -19.78
CA ARG A 68 0.27 -4.98 -19.64
C ARG A 68 0.69 -5.09 -18.18
N LYS A 69 0.93 -6.30 -17.69
CA LYS A 69 1.49 -6.53 -16.33
C LYS A 69 2.91 -5.98 -16.30
N VAL A 70 3.18 -5.04 -15.38
CA VAL A 70 4.47 -4.37 -15.20
C VAL A 70 5.13 -4.70 -13.88
N ALA A 71 4.35 -5.12 -12.88
CA ALA A 71 4.87 -5.58 -11.59
C ALA A 71 3.85 -6.51 -10.91
N SER A 72 4.27 -7.13 -9.82
CA SER A 72 3.39 -7.79 -8.85
C SER A 72 3.64 -7.16 -7.48
N ALA A 73 2.62 -7.17 -6.63
CA ALA A 73 2.70 -6.76 -5.24
C ALA A 73 2.19 -7.92 -4.36
N SER A 74 2.81 -8.09 -3.22
CA SER A 74 2.60 -9.20 -2.29
C SER A 74 2.50 -8.70 -0.86
N VAL A 75 2.40 -9.61 0.11
CA VAL A 75 2.27 -9.27 1.54
C VAL A 75 3.35 -8.28 1.97
N GLY A 76 2.91 -7.15 2.54
CA GLY A 76 3.79 -6.07 2.96
C GLY A 76 3.91 -4.91 1.97
N ASP A 77 3.58 -5.13 0.70
CA ASP A 77 3.62 -4.09 -0.31
C ASP A 77 2.42 -3.14 -0.17
N ILE A 78 2.63 -1.90 -0.57
CA ILE A 78 1.59 -0.87 -0.68
C ILE A 78 1.27 -0.58 -2.15
N VAL A 79 0.00 -0.38 -2.47
CA VAL A 79 -0.46 0.01 -3.80
C VAL A 79 -1.34 1.25 -3.73
N GLY A 80 -1.23 2.12 -4.73
CA GLY A 80 -1.99 3.36 -4.83
C GLY A 80 -1.38 4.55 -4.08
N GLU A 81 -0.27 4.37 -3.37
CA GLU A 81 0.35 5.41 -2.55
C GLU A 81 0.84 6.62 -3.36
N MET A 82 1.29 6.41 -4.60
CA MET A 82 1.87 7.49 -5.43
C MET A 82 0.91 8.67 -5.59
N SER A 83 -0.33 8.40 -6.01
CA SER A 83 -1.36 9.43 -6.24
C SER A 83 -1.74 10.19 -4.98
N LEU A 84 -1.60 9.56 -3.80
CA LEU A 84 -1.84 10.25 -2.53
C LEU A 84 -0.69 11.20 -2.17
N LEU A 85 0.54 10.86 -2.56
CA LEU A 85 1.76 11.61 -2.27
C LEU A 85 1.99 12.79 -3.23
N ASP A 86 1.82 12.55 -4.53
CA ASP A 86 2.15 13.53 -5.57
C ASP A 86 0.93 14.28 -6.12
N HIS A 87 -0.28 13.87 -5.72
CA HIS A 87 -1.56 14.40 -6.21
C HIS A 87 -1.77 14.24 -7.73
N GLY A 88 -0.99 13.37 -8.37
CA GLY A 88 -1.14 12.95 -9.75
C GLY A 88 -2.22 11.87 -9.92
N PRO A 89 -2.60 11.55 -11.16
CA PRO A 89 -3.50 10.41 -11.44
C PRO A 89 -2.80 9.08 -11.11
N ARG A 90 -3.59 8.02 -10.93
CA ARG A 90 -3.08 6.65 -10.77
C ARG A 90 -2.22 6.27 -11.97
N THR A 91 -0.99 5.83 -11.73
CA THR A 91 0.01 5.53 -12.77
C THR A 91 -0.21 4.17 -13.46
N ALA A 92 -0.90 3.26 -12.78
CA ALA A 92 -1.22 1.90 -13.22
C ALA A 92 -2.49 1.39 -12.51
N SER A 93 -3.11 0.34 -13.04
CA SER A 93 -4.20 -0.39 -12.39
C SER A 93 -3.64 -1.52 -11.51
N ALA A 94 -4.32 -1.85 -10.41
CA ALA A 94 -3.96 -2.94 -9.52
C ALA A 94 -5.14 -3.91 -9.36
N PHE A 95 -4.90 -5.21 -9.58
CA PHE A 95 -5.92 -6.26 -9.52
C PHE A 95 -5.50 -7.35 -8.53
N CYS A 96 -6.42 -7.80 -7.69
CA CYS A 96 -6.23 -9.00 -6.87
C CYS A 96 -6.16 -10.23 -7.78
N ASP A 97 -5.01 -10.91 -7.81
CA ASP A 97 -4.82 -12.16 -8.54
C ASP A 97 -5.40 -13.36 -7.73
N THR A 98 -5.47 -13.22 -6.40
CA THR A 98 -6.11 -14.16 -5.46
C THR A 98 -7.13 -13.43 -4.58
N ASP A 99 -7.84 -14.14 -3.70
CA ASP A 99 -8.50 -13.48 -2.57
C ASP A 99 -7.44 -12.74 -1.74
N CYS A 100 -7.77 -11.52 -1.33
CA CYS A 100 -6.84 -10.62 -0.64
C CYS A 100 -7.46 -10.09 0.65
N SER A 101 -6.64 -10.02 1.69
CA SER A 101 -6.90 -9.19 2.87
C SER A 101 -6.03 -7.95 2.79
N LEU A 102 -6.64 -6.78 2.96
CA LEU A 102 -6.02 -5.48 2.68
C LEU A 102 -6.25 -4.53 3.86
N PHE A 103 -5.23 -3.75 4.18
CA PHE A 103 -5.37 -2.60 5.06
C PHE A 103 -5.51 -1.32 4.23
N VAL A 104 -6.63 -0.63 4.37
CA VAL A 104 -6.99 0.53 3.53
C VAL A 104 -6.88 1.82 4.33
N LEU A 105 -6.18 2.79 3.76
CA LEU A 105 -6.05 4.15 4.30
C LEU A 105 -6.58 5.14 3.28
N ASP A 106 -7.50 6.02 3.68
CA ASP A 106 -7.87 7.16 2.84
C ASP A 106 -6.75 8.22 2.79
N GLN A 107 -6.87 9.17 1.86
CA GLN A 107 -5.89 10.22 1.65
C GLN A 107 -5.57 11.04 2.91
N ARG A 108 -6.59 11.36 3.71
CA ARG A 108 -6.43 12.22 4.89
C ARG A 108 -5.66 11.47 5.97
N HIS A 109 -6.05 10.24 6.22
CA HIS A 109 -5.44 9.37 7.21
C HIS A 109 -4.01 8.96 6.82
N PHE A 110 -3.80 8.63 5.55
CA PHE A 110 -2.47 8.35 5.00
C PHE A 110 -1.53 9.54 5.22
N ARG A 111 -1.97 10.76 4.86
CA ARG A 111 -1.15 11.96 5.06
C ARG A 111 -0.89 12.25 6.52
N GLY A 112 -1.91 12.13 7.38
CA GLY A 112 -1.75 12.30 8.83
C GLY A 112 -0.72 11.35 9.44
N VAL A 113 -0.73 10.07 9.05
CA VAL A 113 0.27 9.09 9.48
C VAL A 113 1.68 9.52 9.09
N LEU A 114 1.88 10.01 7.86
CA LEU A 114 3.20 10.45 7.40
C LEU A 114 3.69 11.73 8.09
N GLU A 115 2.78 12.67 8.36
CA GLU A 115 3.10 13.93 9.05
C GLU A 115 3.42 13.69 10.54
N GLU A 116 2.67 12.82 11.21
CA GLU A 116 2.84 12.53 12.64
C GLU A 116 4.00 11.56 12.93
N HIS A 117 4.42 10.76 11.95
CA HIS A 117 5.42 9.70 12.13
C HIS A 117 6.53 9.74 11.07
N PRO A 118 7.55 10.61 11.26
CA PRO A 118 8.68 10.73 10.31
C PRO A 118 9.42 9.41 10.04
N SER A 119 9.44 8.50 11.02
CA SER A 119 10.00 7.15 10.90
C SER A 119 9.32 6.33 9.80
N ILE A 120 7.99 6.41 9.70
CA ILE A 120 7.17 5.75 8.67
C ILE A 120 7.40 6.43 7.32
N THR A 121 7.46 7.76 7.30
CA THR A 121 7.72 8.53 6.09
C THR A 121 9.06 8.17 5.45
N LEU A 122 10.13 8.07 6.23
CA LEU A 122 11.44 7.65 5.70
C LEU A 122 11.43 6.24 5.11
N LYS A 123 10.67 5.31 5.71
CA LYS A 123 10.51 3.94 5.16
C LYS A 123 9.72 3.96 3.85
N MET A 124 8.66 4.75 3.77
CA MET A 124 7.88 4.94 2.53
C MET A 124 8.77 5.49 1.40
N LEU A 125 9.57 6.51 1.69
CA LEU A 125 10.52 7.06 0.73
C LEU A 125 11.55 6.03 0.26
N ALA A 126 12.06 5.18 1.17
CA ALA A 126 12.98 4.10 0.81
C ALA A 126 12.34 3.05 -0.12
N VAL A 127 11.06 2.70 0.12
CA VAL A 127 10.29 1.79 -0.75
C VAL A 127 10.13 2.39 -2.15
N LEU A 128 9.71 3.66 -2.24
CA LEU A 128 9.56 4.36 -3.53
C LEU A 128 10.89 4.47 -4.28
N ALA A 129 11.99 4.80 -3.58
CA ALA A 129 13.32 4.82 -4.17
C ALA A 129 13.77 3.43 -4.67
N GLY A 130 13.38 2.35 -3.98
CA GLY A 130 13.54 0.97 -4.44
C GLY A 130 12.83 0.73 -5.78
N ARG A 131 11.55 1.11 -5.87
CA ARG A 131 10.73 0.98 -7.10
C ARG A 131 11.34 1.73 -8.28
N VAL A 132 11.83 2.96 -8.06
CA VAL A 132 12.50 3.75 -9.11
C VAL A 132 13.73 3.02 -9.63
N ARG A 133 14.59 2.49 -8.74
CA ARG A 133 15.80 1.74 -9.13
C ARG A 133 15.48 0.46 -9.90
N GLU A 134 14.38 -0.20 -9.58
CA GLU A 134 13.96 -1.41 -10.28
C GLU A 134 13.43 -1.10 -11.69
N LEU A 135 12.63 -0.06 -11.83
CA LEU A 135 12.17 0.44 -13.15
C LEU A 135 13.32 0.92 -14.03
N ASP A 136 14.28 1.64 -13.44
CA ASP A 136 15.48 2.11 -14.14
C ASP A 136 16.30 0.92 -14.68
N ARG A 137 16.52 -0.11 -13.84
CA ARG A 137 17.19 -1.35 -14.24
C ARG A 137 16.47 -2.09 -15.36
N GLN A 138 15.14 -2.11 -15.36
CA GLN A 138 14.36 -2.76 -16.42
C GLN A 138 14.40 -1.99 -17.75
N SER A 139 14.60 -0.66 -17.69
CA SER A 139 14.53 0.22 -18.87
C SER A 139 15.89 0.47 -19.51
N TYR A 140 16.96 0.52 -18.71
CA TYR A 140 18.29 0.94 -19.14
C TYR A 140 19.42 -0.04 -18.73
N GLY A 141 19.09 -1.12 -18.01
CA GLY A 141 20.02 -2.15 -17.56
C GLY A 141 20.12 -3.34 -18.50
#